data_AF-A0A2V8EWZ3-F1
#
_entry.id   AF-A0A2V8EWZ3-F1
#
_cell.length_a   1.000
_cell.length_b   1.000
_cell.length_c   1.000
_cell.angle_alpha   90.00
_cell.angle_beta   90.00
_cell.angle_gamma   90.00
#
_symmetry.space_group_name_H-M   'P 1'
#
loop_
_entity.id
_entity.type
_entity.pdbx_description
1 polymer ?
#
loop_
_entity_poly.entity_id
_entity_poly.type
_entity_poly.pdbx_seq_one_letter_code
_entity_poly.pdbx_strand_id
1 'polypeptide(L)'
;NLALARSNALLDERFGRRARGQLKFAPLAVDRDRWMEMIDLWPDAFARTSASRFRAADNVAPEHLYPHFALAAGHGVGVPWPTIARHAWYQPLNNVSALQALGMARLRWFAPKFACLNDNFGARPREGAVRAVQRALERWLPTPSPFEVADGSYV
;
A
#
# COMPACT_ATOMS: atom_id res chain seq x y z
N ASN A 1 5.93 -3.93 -13.78
CA ASN A 1 5.15 -2.67 -13.64
C ASN A 1 6.01 -1.54 -14.20
N LEU A 2 5.64 -1.01 -15.37
CA LEU A 2 6.47 -0.07 -16.14
C LEU A 2 6.51 1.34 -15.53
N ALA A 3 5.44 1.78 -14.87
CA ALA A 3 5.43 3.07 -14.17
C ALA A 3 6.43 3.12 -13.00
N LEU A 4 6.62 2.01 -12.29
CA LEU A 4 7.68 1.90 -11.27
C LEU A 4 9.08 2.03 -11.88
N ALA A 5 9.29 1.42 -13.05
CA ALA A 5 10.56 1.53 -13.76
C ALA A 5 10.81 2.98 -14.20
N ARG A 6 9.77 3.69 -14.69
CA ARG A 6 9.86 5.11 -15.03
C ARG A 6 10.17 5.97 -13.82
N SER A 7 9.49 5.78 -12.68
CA SER A 7 9.79 6.48 -11.43
C SER A 7 11.24 6.24 -10.96
N ASN A 8 11.72 5.00 -11.02
CA ASN A 8 13.11 4.69 -10.65
C ASN A 8 14.12 5.34 -11.62
N ALA A 9 13.82 5.39 -12.92
CA ALA A 9 14.69 6.05 -13.89
C ALA A 9 14.83 7.56 -13.59
N LEU A 10 13.74 8.24 -13.26
CA LEU A 10 13.76 9.66 -12.87
C LEU A 10 14.57 9.89 -11.58
N LEU A 11 14.40 9.01 -10.58
CA LEU A 11 15.18 9.08 -9.34
C LEU A 11 16.68 8.79 -9.57
N ASP A 12 16.99 7.85 -10.46
CA ASP A 12 18.37 7.51 -10.81
C ASP A 12 19.07 8.65 -11.55
N GLU A 13 18.36 9.30 -12.48
CA GLU A 13 18.85 10.47 -13.21
C GLU A 13 19.16 11.64 -12.27
N ARG A 14 18.27 11.90 -11.29
CA ARG A 14 18.40 13.05 -10.39
C ARG A 14 19.33 12.82 -9.18
N PHE A 15 19.25 11.63 -8.57
CA PHE A 15 19.88 11.35 -7.28
C PHE A 15 20.89 10.19 -7.33
N GLY A 16 21.15 9.64 -8.52
CA GLY A 16 22.04 8.50 -8.70
C GLY A 16 21.35 7.15 -8.49
N ARG A 17 21.99 6.12 -9.05
CA ARG A 17 21.46 4.75 -9.05
C ARG A 17 21.45 4.14 -7.66
N ARG A 18 20.30 3.59 -7.25
CA ARG A 18 20.15 2.89 -5.96
C ARG A 18 19.12 1.77 -6.02
N ALA A 19 19.35 0.72 -5.24
CA ALA A 19 18.31 -0.27 -4.96
C ALA A 19 17.20 0.39 -4.12
N ARG A 20 15.96 0.36 -4.63
CA ARG A 20 14.79 0.92 -3.96
C ARG A 20 13.79 -0.20 -3.70
N GLY A 21 13.54 -0.45 -2.41
CA GLY A 21 12.55 -1.43 -1.97
C GLY A 21 11.13 -0.92 -2.18
N GLN A 22 10.19 -1.82 -2.45
CA GLN A 22 8.81 -1.41 -2.62
C GLN A 22 8.18 -1.09 -1.27
N LEU A 23 7.69 0.14 -1.14
CA LEU A 23 6.86 0.53 -0.01
C LEU A 23 5.43 0.08 -0.30
N LYS A 24 5.06 -1.04 0.30
CA LYS A 24 3.67 -1.45 0.37
C LYS A 24 3.27 -1.45 1.84
N PHE A 25 1.98 -1.51 2.10
CA PHE A 25 1.42 -2.00 3.38
C PHE A 25 1.19 -0.96 4.48
N ALA A 26 1.50 0.31 4.25
CA ALA A 26 1.14 1.41 5.15
C ALA A 26 0.45 2.54 4.36
N PRO A 27 -0.46 3.30 5.00
CA PRO A 27 -0.91 4.57 4.44
C PRO A 27 0.30 5.47 4.13
N LEU A 28 0.29 6.09 2.97
CA LEU A 28 1.32 7.05 2.59
C LEU A 28 1.01 8.39 3.26
N ALA A 29 1.84 8.79 4.22
CA ALA A 29 1.80 10.15 4.75
C ALA A 29 2.42 11.10 3.73
N VAL A 30 1.61 12.01 3.19
CA VAL A 30 2.03 13.00 2.19
C VAL A 30 2.08 14.38 2.83
N ASP A 31 3.25 15.01 2.76
CA ASP A 31 3.42 16.42 3.04
C ASP A 31 3.16 17.19 1.74
N ARG A 32 2.29 18.20 1.81
CA ARG A 32 1.84 18.94 0.62
C ARG A 32 3.01 19.64 -0.07
N ASP A 33 3.86 20.32 0.68
CA ASP A 33 4.93 21.14 0.12
C ASP A 33 6.00 20.26 -0.51
N ARG A 34 6.35 19.14 0.15
CA ARG A 34 7.27 18.15 -0.41
C ARG A 34 6.68 17.45 -1.64
N TRP A 35 5.38 17.23 -1.68
CA TRP A 35 4.72 16.67 -2.87
C TRP A 35 4.77 17.64 -4.05
N MET A 36 4.53 18.93 -3.81
CA MET A 36 4.65 19.96 -4.84
C MET A 36 6.08 20.09 -5.34
N GLU A 37 7.07 20.08 -4.44
CA GLU A 37 8.49 20.08 -4.79
C GLU A 37 8.85 18.88 -5.70
N MET A 38 8.30 17.70 -5.42
CA MET A 38 8.46 16.52 -6.28
C MET A 38 7.83 16.73 -7.67
N ILE A 39 6.66 17.36 -7.75
CA ILE A 39 6.00 17.67 -9.04
C ILE A 39 6.87 18.65 -9.84
N ASP A 40 7.38 19.69 -9.20
CA ASP A 40 8.20 20.73 -9.84
C ASP A 40 9.53 20.20 -10.39
N LEU A 41 10.06 19.10 -9.84
CA LEU A 41 11.22 18.41 -10.38
C LEU A 41 10.95 17.65 -11.68
N TRP A 42 9.72 17.17 -11.89
CA TRP A 42 9.36 16.37 -13.07
C TRP A 42 7.98 16.75 -13.65
N PRO A 43 7.75 18.02 -13.99
CA PRO A 43 6.43 18.53 -14.35
C PRO A 43 5.83 17.77 -15.54
N ASP A 44 6.64 17.51 -16.57
CA ASP A 44 6.19 16.76 -17.75
C ASP A 44 5.79 15.33 -17.45
N ALA A 45 6.45 14.67 -16.50
CA ALA A 45 6.13 13.29 -16.12
C ALA A 45 4.79 13.23 -15.38
N PHE A 46 4.53 14.21 -14.50
CA PHE A 46 3.25 14.35 -13.83
C PHE A 46 2.13 14.78 -14.78
N ALA A 47 2.38 15.71 -15.70
CA ALA A 47 1.41 16.12 -16.72
C ALA A 47 0.99 14.97 -17.63
N ARG A 48 1.94 14.13 -18.09
CA ARG A 48 1.62 12.90 -18.84
C ARG A 48 0.80 11.92 -18.01
N THR A 49 1.16 11.75 -16.74
CA THR A 49 0.47 10.83 -15.84
C THR A 49 -0.96 11.28 -15.54
N SER A 50 -1.21 12.58 -15.36
CA SER A 50 -2.54 13.12 -15.10
C SER A 50 -3.43 13.12 -16.34
N ALA A 51 -2.84 13.24 -17.54
CA ALA A 51 -3.57 13.14 -18.80
C ALA A 51 -3.96 11.68 -19.17
N SER A 52 -3.33 10.68 -18.54
CA SER A 52 -3.63 9.27 -18.80
C SER A 52 -4.95 8.81 -18.18
N ARG A 53 -5.81 8.18 -18.98
CA ARG A 53 -7.02 7.49 -18.47
C ARG A 53 -6.69 6.27 -17.62
N PHE A 54 -5.70 5.49 -18.04
CA PHE A 54 -5.20 4.32 -17.33
C PHE A 54 -3.68 4.40 -17.24
N ARG A 55 -3.10 3.82 -16.18
CA ARG A 55 -1.65 3.86 -15.95
C ARG A 55 -0.89 3.25 -17.13
N ALA A 56 -0.09 4.08 -17.80
CA ALA A 56 0.73 3.73 -18.96
C ALA A 56 2.21 3.57 -18.60
N ALA A 57 3.02 3.12 -19.57
CA ALA A 57 4.43 2.81 -19.37
C ALA A 57 5.32 4.02 -19.09
N ASP A 58 4.95 5.17 -19.66
CA ASP A 58 5.63 6.46 -19.54
C ASP A 58 5.14 7.29 -18.35
N ASN A 59 4.14 6.79 -17.63
CA ASN A 59 3.62 7.42 -16.43
C ASN A 59 4.52 7.16 -15.22
N VAL A 60 4.46 8.06 -14.24
CA VAL A 60 5.04 7.82 -12.92
C VAL A 60 4.07 7.04 -12.06
N ALA A 61 4.60 6.37 -11.05
CA ALA A 61 3.86 5.88 -9.88
C ALA A 61 4.16 6.84 -8.71
N PRO A 62 3.33 7.88 -8.47
CA PRO A 62 3.58 8.89 -7.44
C PRO A 62 3.71 8.28 -6.04
N GLU A 63 2.93 7.23 -5.76
CA GLU A 63 2.94 6.50 -4.49
C GLU A 63 4.28 5.83 -4.18
N HIS A 64 5.04 5.48 -5.22
CA HIS A 64 6.38 4.93 -5.12
C HIS A 64 7.44 6.04 -5.20
N LEU A 65 7.22 7.02 -6.06
CA LEU A 65 8.16 8.11 -6.32
C LEU A 65 8.36 8.98 -5.07
N TYR A 66 7.28 9.40 -4.42
CA TYR A 66 7.30 10.34 -3.31
C TYR A 66 8.17 9.93 -2.12
N PRO A 67 8.00 8.74 -1.51
CA PRO A 67 8.82 8.38 -0.35
C PRO A 67 10.30 8.21 -0.70
N HIS A 68 10.63 7.80 -1.91
CA HIS A 68 12.02 7.72 -2.36
C HIS A 68 12.61 9.08 -2.71
N PHE A 69 11.81 9.99 -3.28
CA PHE A 69 12.17 11.39 -3.44
C PHE A 69 12.44 12.03 -2.07
N ALA A 70 11.52 11.89 -1.11
CA ALA A 70 11.67 12.45 0.23
C ALA A 70 12.93 11.94 0.94
N LEU A 71 13.23 10.65 0.82
CA LEU A 71 14.48 10.09 1.37
C LEU A 71 15.73 10.64 0.66
N ALA A 72 15.71 10.72 -0.68
CA ALA A 72 16.87 11.17 -1.45
C ALA A 72 17.14 12.67 -1.32
N ALA A 73 16.09 13.48 -1.18
CA ALA A 73 16.16 14.92 -0.96
C ALA A 73 16.40 15.31 0.52
N GLY A 74 16.53 14.33 1.43
CA GLY A 74 16.83 14.58 2.84
C GLY A 74 15.64 14.98 3.71
N HIS A 75 14.41 14.82 3.21
CA HIS A 75 13.17 15.08 3.95
C HIS A 75 12.66 13.88 4.77
N GLY A 76 13.34 12.73 4.66
CA GLY A 76 12.94 11.50 5.33
C GLY A 76 14.13 10.69 5.79
N VAL A 77 13.86 9.77 6.71
CA VAL A 77 14.85 8.81 7.22
C VAL A 77 14.39 7.39 6.91
N GLY A 78 15.34 6.54 6.51
CA GLY A 78 15.10 5.12 6.39
C GLY A 78 14.86 4.49 7.76
N VAL A 79 13.80 3.71 7.88
CA VAL A 79 13.44 3.03 9.13
C VAL A 79 13.62 1.52 8.98
N PRO A 80 14.25 0.83 9.94
CA PRO A 80 14.41 -0.62 9.88
C PRO A 80 13.07 -1.37 9.84
N TRP A 81 13.04 -2.50 9.15
CA TRP A 81 11.82 -3.33 9.01
C TRP A 81 11.15 -3.72 10.34
N PRO A 82 11.87 -4.09 11.42
CA PRO A 82 11.24 -4.43 12.70
C PRO A 82 10.43 -3.28 13.30
N THR A 83 10.84 -2.03 13.08
CA THR A 83 10.10 -0.85 13.51
C THR A 83 8.82 -0.71 12.68
N ILE A 84 8.92 -0.84 11.34
CA ILE A 84 7.76 -0.76 10.45
C ILE A 84 6.75 -1.87 10.74
N ALA A 85 7.19 -3.10 11.02
CA ALA A 85 6.32 -4.24 11.30
C ALA A 85 5.42 -4.04 12.54
N ARG A 86 5.76 -3.12 13.45
CA ARG A 86 4.93 -2.71 14.59
C ARG A 86 3.86 -1.68 14.22
N HIS A 87 4.03 -0.99 13.10
CA HIS A 87 3.12 0.06 12.64
C HIS A 87 2.20 -0.41 11.52
N ALA A 88 2.72 -1.24 10.61
CA ALA A 88 2.05 -1.61 9.38
C ALA A 88 2.29 -3.09 9.07
N TRP A 89 1.24 -3.80 8.70
CA TRP A 89 1.32 -5.21 8.32
C TRP A 89 0.56 -5.48 7.03
N TYR A 90 1.07 -6.44 6.26
CA TYR A 90 0.37 -6.98 5.09
C TYR A 90 0.11 -8.45 5.24
N GLN A 91 -1.16 -8.79 5.13
CA GLN A 91 -1.66 -10.14 5.23
C GLN A 91 -2.19 -10.56 3.85
N PRO A 92 -1.43 -11.36 3.08
CA PRO A 92 -1.97 -11.96 1.87
C PRO A 92 -3.01 -13.02 2.23
N LEU A 93 -4.21 -12.89 1.70
CA LEU A 93 -5.29 -13.84 1.86
C LEU A 93 -5.24 -14.87 0.73
N ASN A 94 -5.24 -16.15 1.07
CA ASN A 94 -5.12 -17.27 0.13
C ASN A 94 -5.97 -18.47 0.58
N ASN A 95 -6.08 -19.48 -0.28
CA ASN A 95 -6.95 -20.64 -0.07
C ASN A 95 -6.49 -21.66 1.00
N VAL A 96 -5.42 -21.36 1.74
CA VAL A 96 -4.90 -22.25 2.79
C VAL A 96 -5.47 -21.85 4.15
N SER A 97 -6.58 -22.47 4.55
CA SER A 97 -7.35 -22.08 5.75
C SER A 97 -6.53 -21.99 7.03
N ALA A 98 -5.59 -22.92 7.25
CA ALA A 98 -4.74 -22.92 8.44
C ALA A 98 -3.78 -21.71 8.46
N LEU A 99 -3.23 -21.31 7.30
CA LEU A 99 -2.40 -20.12 7.19
C LEU A 99 -3.20 -18.85 7.40
N GLN A 100 -4.47 -18.81 6.97
CA GLN A 100 -5.35 -17.68 7.24
C GLN A 100 -5.66 -17.57 8.73
N ALA A 101 -6.03 -18.66 9.40
CA ALA A 101 -6.27 -18.65 10.84
C ALA A 101 -5.02 -18.19 11.63
N LEU A 102 -3.84 -18.72 11.30
CA LEU A 102 -2.58 -18.32 11.91
C LEU A 102 -2.23 -16.85 11.62
N GLY A 103 -2.41 -16.40 10.38
CA GLY A 103 -2.17 -15.01 9.97
C GLY A 103 -3.07 -14.03 10.71
N MET A 104 -4.36 -14.35 10.86
CA MET A 104 -5.29 -13.51 11.62
C MET A 104 -4.95 -13.50 13.12
N ALA A 105 -4.62 -14.65 13.71
CA ALA A 105 -4.17 -14.72 15.10
C ALA A 105 -2.89 -13.89 15.33
N ARG A 106 -1.93 -13.99 14.42
CA ARG A 106 -0.71 -13.19 14.41
C ARG A 106 -1.02 -11.70 14.34
N LEU A 107 -1.90 -11.30 13.42
CA LEU A 107 -2.28 -9.90 13.26
C LEU A 107 -2.93 -9.35 14.54
N ARG A 108 -3.78 -10.14 15.21
CA ARG A 108 -4.36 -9.79 16.50
C ARG A 108 -3.31 -9.63 17.59
N TRP A 109 -2.34 -10.54 17.64
CA TRP A 109 -1.26 -10.51 18.63
C TRP A 109 -0.34 -9.30 18.44
N PHE A 110 0.09 -9.03 17.21
CA PHE A 110 0.98 -7.90 16.92
C PHE A 110 0.27 -6.55 16.99
N ALA A 111 -1.04 -6.51 16.72
CA ALA A 111 -1.88 -5.31 16.75
C ALA A 111 -1.22 -4.07 16.10
N PRO A 112 -0.76 -4.17 14.84
CA PRO A 112 -0.17 -3.02 14.16
C PRO A 112 -1.22 -1.91 13.99
N LYS A 113 -0.76 -0.65 13.94
CA LYS A 113 -1.66 0.50 13.73
C LYS A 113 -2.45 0.39 12.41
N PHE A 114 -1.82 -0.15 11.37
CA PHE A 114 -2.41 -0.36 10.07
C PHE A 114 -2.21 -1.81 9.60
N ALA A 115 -3.25 -2.38 8.99
CA ALA A 115 -3.18 -3.69 8.40
C ALA A 115 -3.83 -3.66 7.00
N CYS A 116 -3.11 -4.14 6.00
CA CYS A 116 -3.63 -4.34 4.66
C CYS A 116 -3.87 -5.84 4.46
N LEU A 117 -5.14 -6.22 4.26
CA LEU A 117 -5.53 -7.58 3.91
C LEU A 117 -5.78 -7.60 2.41
N ASN A 118 -4.99 -8.38 1.68
CA ASN A 118 -5.14 -8.47 0.23
C ASN A 118 -5.69 -9.82 -0.18
N ASP A 119 -6.92 -9.81 -0.66
CA ASP A 119 -7.56 -10.89 -1.39
C ASP A 119 -6.62 -11.40 -2.50
N ASN A 120 -6.17 -12.64 -2.37
CA ASN A 120 -5.49 -13.40 -3.43
C ASN A 120 -6.12 -14.79 -3.56
N PHE A 121 -7.43 -14.88 -3.31
CA PHE A 121 -8.15 -16.15 -3.37
C PHE A 121 -8.36 -16.64 -4.81
N GLY A 122 -8.31 -15.74 -5.79
CA GLY A 122 -8.61 -16.03 -7.19
C GLY A 122 -10.11 -16.28 -7.43
N ALA A 123 -10.46 -16.83 -8.59
CA ALA A 123 -11.85 -16.96 -9.02
C ALA A 123 -12.71 -17.93 -8.19
N ARG A 124 -12.08 -18.80 -7.37
CA ARG A 124 -12.77 -19.83 -6.58
C ARG A 124 -12.23 -19.85 -5.15
N PRO A 125 -12.64 -18.89 -4.31
CA PRO A 125 -12.20 -18.83 -2.92
C PRO A 125 -12.65 -20.08 -2.14
N ARG A 126 -11.74 -20.67 -1.38
CA ARG A 126 -12.05 -21.78 -0.47
C ARG A 126 -12.80 -21.23 0.72
N GLU A 127 -14.04 -21.68 0.89
CA GLU A 127 -14.92 -21.18 1.95
C GLU A 127 -14.29 -21.23 3.35
N GLY A 128 -13.55 -22.29 3.68
CA GLY A 128 -12.90 -22.41 4.98
C GLY A 128 -11.86 -21.31 5.25
N ALA A 129 -11.17 -20.85 4.21
CA ALA A 129 -10.20 -19.78 4.30
C ALA A 129 -10.89 -18.41 4.43
N VAL A 130 -11.94 -18.17 3.63
CA VAL A 130 -12.79 -16.97 3.73
C VAL A 130 -13.42 -16.86 5.12
N ARG A 131 -14.05 -17.93 5.61
CA ARG A 131 -14.66 -17.97 6.95
C ARG A 131 -13.65 -17.72 8.08
N ALA A 132 -12.39 -18.11 7.92
CA ALA A 132 -11.37 -17.83 8.93
C ALA A 132 -11.08 -16.33 9.05
N VAL A 133 -11.04 -15.62 7.91
CA VAL A 133 -10.83 -14.18 7.84
C VAL A 133 -12.07 -13.42 8.31
N GLN A 134 -13.26 -13.74 7.77
CA GLN A 134 -14.52 -13.07 8.14
C GLN A 134 -14.78 -13.12 9.63
N ARG A 135 -14.71 -14.31 10.26
CA ARG A 135 -14.90 -14.45 11.71
C ARG A 135 -13.92 -13.63 12.54
N ALA A 136 -12.70 -13.44 12.04
CA ALA A 136 -11.73 -12.59 12.73
C ALA A 136 -12.10 -11.11 12.61
N LEU A 137 -12.48 -10.65 11.40
CA LEU A 137 -12.93 -9.28 11.17
C LEU A 137 -14.21 -8.95 11.92
N GLU A 138 -15.24 -9.80 11.90
CA GLU A 138 -16.49 -9.62 12.66
C GLU A 138 -16.25 -9.44 14.16
N ARG A 139 -15.22 -10.12 14.71
CA ARG A 139 -14.84 -9.96 16.11
C ARG A 139 -14.05 -8.68 16.39
N TRP A 140 -13.31 -8.17 15.42
CA TRP A 140 -12.44 -6.99 15.60
C TRP A 140 -13.16 -5.69 15.24
N LEU A 141 -14.06 -5.76 14.27
CA LEU A 141 -14.82 -4.67 13.65
C LEU A 141 -16.30 -5.07 13.61
N PRO A 142 -16.98 -5.14 14.77
CA PRO A 142 -18.35 -5.66 14.87
C PRO A 142 -19.40 -4.71 14.26
N THR A 143 -19.04 -3.44 14.07
CA THR A 143 -19.89 -2.45 13.39
C THR A 143 -19.62 -2.50 11.89
N PRO A 144 -20.62 -2.84 11.06
CA PRO A 144 -20.45 -2.85 9.60
C PRO A 144 -20.02 -1.49 9.08
N SER A 145 -19.18 -1.48 8.05
CA SER A 145 -18.86 -0.27 7.31
C SER A 145 -20.04 0.14 6.41
N PRO A 146 -20.10 1.41 5.98
CA PRO A 146 -21.13 1.89 5.05
C PRO A 146 -21.19 1.15 3.72
N PHE A 147 -20.10 0.47 3.33
CA PHE A 147 -20.03 -0.33 2.11
C PHE A 147 -20.64 -1.72 2.26
N GLU A 148 -20.97 -2.13 3.49
CA GLU A 148 -21.54 -3.44 3.82
C GLU A 148 -23.07 -3.38 4.04
N VAL A 149 -23.65 -2.18 4.11
CA VAL A 149 -25.10 -1.96 4.23
C VAL A 149 -25.68 -1.55 2.87
N ALA A 150 -26.78 -2.18 2.46
CA ALA A 150 -27.34 -2.06 1.12
C ALA A 150 -28.06 -0.72 0.85
N ASP A 151 -28.32 0.06 1.89
CA ASP A 151 -29.21 1.23 1.92
C ASP A 151 -28.51 2.53 2.36
N GLY A 152 -27.23 2.49 2.72
CA GLY A 152 -26.45 3.68 3.06
C GLY A 152 -26.90 4.43 4.33
N SER A 153 -27.82 3.86 5.12
CA SER A 153 -28.29 4.44 6.36
C SER A 153 -27.34 4.12 7.53
N TYR A 154 -26.90 5.17 8.23
CA TYR A 154 -26.17 5.07 9.49
C TYR A 154 -27.15 4.97 10.67
N VAL A 155 -26.79 4.21 11.71
CA VAL A 155 -27.39 4.26 13.06
C VAL A 155 -26.40 4.93 13.99
#